data_AF-X1J1M6-F1
#
_entry.id   AF-X1J1M6-F1
#
_cell.length_a   1.000
_cell.length_b   1.000
_cell.length_c   1.000
_cell.angle_alpha   90.00
_cell.angle_beta   90.00
_cell.angle_gamma   90.00
#
_symmetry.space_group_name_H-M   'P 1'
#
loop_
_entity.id
_entity.type
_entity.pdbx_description
1 polymer ?
#
loop_
_entity_poly.entity_id
_entity_poly.type
_entity_poly.pdbx_seq_one_letter_code
_entity_poly.pdbx_strand_id
1 'polypeptide(L)'
;MVSKYIAPDEKVEVNFIVRKIEKYMKEKNKKYKDFSVFYRTNAQSRAVEECLVRQNIPYKIYGGLRFYDRKEIKDMLAYMKLIANPKDVVSLVRIVNVPRRKIGKLTIAAIEKYARKNNMTFCEAFYRGDEIPLLSRGAKERIDKFISLIADFRSFALERGVGEVLQKIWRETGYMRELERENTIEALNRIENLKELLTVTREYEEKAAVDNISTVSTGD
;
A
#
# COMPACT_ATOMS: atom_id res chain seq x y z
N MET A 1 2.48 -24.53 -31.94
CA MET A 1 3.00 -25.51 -30.98
C MET A 1 2.57 -25.08 -29.58
N VAL A 2 1.84 -25.95 -28.87
CA VAL A 2 1.36 -25.70 -27.50
C VAL A 2 2.27 -26.49 -26.56
N SER A 3 2.78 -25.85 -25.50
CA SER A 3 3.64 -26.49 -24.50
C SER A 3 2.97 -26.46 -23.13
N LYS A 4 3.13 -27.54 -22.35
CA LYS A 4 2.67 -27.62 -20.95
C LYS A 4 3.88 -27.58 -20.01
N TYR A 5 3.77 -26.82 -18.93
CA TYR A 5 4.73 -26.79 -17.83
C TYR A 5 3.94 -27.04 -16.53
N ILE A 6 4.49 -27.88 -15.64
CA ILE A 6 3.92 -28.13 -14.31
C ILE A 6 4.93 -27.56 -13.32
N ALA A 7 4.50 -26.57 -12.55
CA ALA A 7 5.30 -25.97 -11.50
C ALA A 7 4.95 -26.59 -10.14
N PRO A 8 5.91 -26.70 -9.22
CA PRO A 8 5.66 -27.16 -7.85
C PRO A 8 4.89 -26.13 -7.01
N ASP A 9 5.01 -24.84 -7.33
CA ASP A 9 4.31 -23.75 -6.67
C ASP A 9 4.09 -22.56 -7.62
N GLU A 10 3.31 -21.58 -7.16
CA GLU A 10 2.97 -20.37 -7.93
C GLU A 10 4.21 -19.51 -8.25
N LYS A 11 5.21 -19.48 -7.36
CA LYS A 11 6.43 -18.67 -7.57
C LYS A 11 7.25 -19.23 -8.73
N VAL A 12 7.39 -20.55 -8.80
CA VAL A 12 8.08 -21.24 -9.90
C VAL A 12 7.29 -21.10 -11.21
N GLU A 13 5.97 -21.20 -11.16
CA GLU A 13 5.12 -20.98 -12.33
C GLU A 13 5.31 -19.57 -12.92
N VAL A 14 5.25 -18.54 -12.08
CA VAL A 14 5.36 -17.16 -12.53
C VAL A 14 6.76 -16.85 -13.05
N ASN A 15 7.80 -17.34 -12.37
CA ASN A 15 9.18 -17.19 -12.85
C ASN A 15 9.39 -17.88 -14.20
N PHE A 16 8.74 -19.02 -14.44
CA PHE A 16 8.75 -19.67 -15.74
C PHE A 16 8.08 -18.81 -16.82
N ILE A 17 6.90 -18.21 -16.53
CA ILE A 17 6.20 -17.30 -17.44
C ILE A 17 7.13 -16.15 -17.85
N VAL A 18 7.75 -15.47 -16.88
CA VAL A 18 8.61 -14.31 -17.16
C VAL A 18 9.84 -14.69 -17.97
N ARG A 19 10.55 -15.77 -17.58
CA ARG A 19 11.69 -16.29 -18.35
C ARG A 19 11.30 -16.63 -19.80
N LYS A 20 10.08 -17.12 -20.02
CA LYS A 20 9.59 -17.46 -21.35
C LYS A 20 9.30 -16.21 -22.18
N ILE A 21 8.72 -15.18 -21.57
CA ILE A 21 8.53 -13.86 -22.20
C ILE A 21 9.87 -13.31 -22.64
N GLU A 22 10.85 -13.21 -21.72
CA GLU A 22 12.19 -12.68 -22.03
C GLU A 22 12.90 -13.48 -23.13
N LYS A 23 12.82 -14.81 -23.06
CA LYS A 23 13.37 -15.70 -24.10
C LYS A 23 12.78 -15.37 -25.47
N TYR A 24 11.46 -15.25 -25.58
CA TYR A 24 10.82 -14.94 -26.86
C TYR A 24 11.01 -13.50 -27.32
N MET A 25 11.20 -12.55 -26.41
CA MET A 25 11.60 -11.19 -26.78
C MET A 25 12.99 -11.20 -27.44
N LYS A 26 13.96 -11.92 -26.87
CA LYS A 26 15.32 -12.04 -27.41
C LYS A 26 15.38 -12.85 -28.70
N GLU A 27 14.80 -14.05 -28.73
CA GLU A 27 14.93 -14.98 -29.86
C GLU A 27 14.00 -14.67 -31.04
N LYS A 28 12.83 -14.07 -30.77
CA LYS A 28 11.77 -13.88 -31.78
C LYS A 28 11.39 -12.41 -32.00
N ASN A 29 12.20 -11.49 -31.48
CA ASN A 29 12.01 -10.04 -31.60
C ASN A 29 10.58 -9.58 -31.21
N LYS A 30 10.00 -10.21 -30.18
CA LYS A 30 8.68 -9.87 -29.65
C LYS A 30 8.75 -8.70 -28.67
N LYS A 31 7.64 -8.00 -28.49
CA LYS A 31 7.47 -6.91 -27.51
C LYS A 31 6.52 -7.35 -26.40
N TYR A 32 6.56 -6.70 -25.24
CA TYR A 32 5.66 -7.03 -24.11
C TYR A 32 4.17 -7.07 -24.49
N LYS A 33 3.75 -6.19 -25.41
CA LYS A 33 2.37 -6.13 -25.93
C LYS A 33 1.94 -7.37 -26.72
N ASP A 34 2.87 -8.24 -27.12
CA ASP A 34 2.59 -9.45 -27.89
C ASP A 34 2.29 -10.66 -26.99
N PHE A 35 2.30 -10.47 -25.66
CA PHE A 35 2.05 -11.51 -24.67
C PHE A 35 0.79 -11.20 -23.86
N SER A 36 0.01 -12.25 -23.59
CA SER A 36 -1.17 -12.21 -22.72
C SER A 36 -1.14 -13.41 -21.79
N VAL A 37 -1.41 -13.18 -20.50
CA VAL A 37 -1.50 -14.23 -19.47
C VAL A 37 -2.98 -14.35 -19.09
N PHE A 38 -3.53 -15.56 -19.21
CA PHE A 38 -4.90 -15.87 -18.83
C PHE A 38 -4.91 -16.71 -17.56
N TYR A 39 -5.83 -16.40 -16.66
CA TYR A 39 -6.03 -17.10 -15.39
C TYR A 39 -7.53 -17.27 -15.11
N ARG A 40 -7.87 -18.19 -14.20
CA ARG A 40 -9.26 -18.59 -13.94
C ARG A 40 -9.96 -17.71 -12.92
N THR A 41 -9.24 -17.24 -11.90
CA THR A 41 -9.78 -16.33 -10.87
C THR A 41 -8.89 -15.11 -10.70
N ASN A 42 -9.48 -13.98 -10.30
CA ASN A 42 -8.73 -12.73 -10.11
C ASN A 42 -7.63 -12.85 -9.03
N ALA A 43 -7.79 -13.74 -8.05
CA ALA A 43 -6.78 -13.99 -7.03
C ALA A 43 -5.44 -14.47 -7.63
N GLN A 44 -5.49 -15.29 -8.70
CA GLN A 44 -4.29 -15.81 -9.38
C GLN A 44 -3.46 -14.73 -10.08
N SER A 45 -4.06 -13.59 -10.41
CA SER A 45 -3.34 -12.48 -11.03
C SER A 45 -2.22 -11.94 -10.15
N ARG A 46 -2.37 -12.06 -8.82
CA ARG A 46 -1.45 -11.47 -7.82
C ARG A 46 -0.02 -11.95 -7.98
N ALA A 47 0.21 -13.27 -7.98
CA ALA A 47 1.56 -13.81 -8.04
C ALA A 47 2.29 -13.37 -9.32
N VAL A 48 1.52 -13.28 -10.42
CA VAL A 48 2.00 -12.75 -11.71
C VAL A 48 2.33 -11.27 -11.59
N GLU A 49 1.42 -10.44 -11.06
CA GLU A 49 1.64 -9.00 -10.86
C GLU A 49 2.88 -8.72 -10.01
N GLU A 50 3.05 -9.42 -8.89
CA GLU A 50 4.16 -9.23 -7.96
C GLU A 50 5.51 -9.47 -8.65
N CYS A 51 5.62 -10.55 -9.44
CA CYS A 51 6.84 -10.84 -10.17
C CYS A 51 7.11 -9.81 -11.28
N LEU A 52 6.08 -9.40 -12.02
CA LEU A 52 6.22 -8.37 -13.06
C LEU A 52 6.66 -7.03 -12.46
N VAL A 53 6.09 -6.63 -11.31
CA VAL A 53 6.52 -5.42 -10.58
C VAL A 53 7.97 -5.54 -10.12
N ARG A 54 8.34 -6.67 -9.49
CA ARG A 54 9.72 -6.90 -9.00
C ARG A 54 10.75 -6.84 -10.12
N GLN A 55 10.41 -7.33 -11.30
CA GLN A 55 11.29 -7.33 -12.48
C GLN A 55 11.14 -6.07 -13.35
N ASN A 56 10.36 -5.08 -12.90
CA ASN A 56 10.11 -3.83 -13.61
C ASN A 56 9.55 -4.04 -15.04
N ILE A 57 8.71 -5.06 -15.21
CA ILE A 57 8.07 -5.41 -16.49
C ILE A 57 6.72 -4.69 -16.60
N PRO A 58 6.47 -3.92 -17.69
CA PRO A 58 5.21 -3.24 -17.87
C PRO A 58 4.06 -4.22 -18.14
N TYR A 59 2.93 -4.02 -17.47
CA TYR A 59 1.77 -4.91 -17.60
C TYR A 59 0.44 -4.15 -17.50
N LYS A 60 -0.63 -4.77 -18.00
CA LYS A 60 -2.00 -4.26 -17.93
C LYS A 60 -2.96 -5.40 -17.59
N ILE A 61 -3.84 -5.17 -16.63
CA ILE A 61 -4.91 -6.11 -16.28
C ILE A 61 -6.19 -5.74 -17.02
N TYR A 62 -6.88 -6.77 -17.51
CA TYR A 62 -8.20 -6.68 -18.14
C TYR A 62 -9.22 -7.38 -17.23
N GLY A 63 -10.39 -6.77 -17.01
CA GLY A 63 -11.46 -7.34 -16.19
C GLY A 63 -11.35 -7.07 -14.68
N GLY A 64 -10.45 -6.19 -14.24
CA GLY A 64 -10.30 -5.79 -12.84
C GLY A 64 -9.28 -4.66 -12.65
N LEU A 65 -9.14 -4.16 -11.43
CA LEU A 65 -8.07 -3.23 -11.04
C LEU A 65 -6.80 -4.02 -10.67
N ARG A 66 -5.63 -3.47 -11.01
CA ARG A 66 -4.33 -3.96 -10.49
C ARG A 66 -4.38 -4.01 -8.98
N PHE A 67 -3.76 -5.02 -8.36
CA PHE A 67 -3.80 -5.20 -6.90
C PHE A 67 -3.44 -3.89 -6.16
N TYR A 68 -2.32 -3.27 -6.54
CA TYR A 68 -1.84 -2.01 -5.96
C TYR A 68 -2.64 -0.77 -6.38
N ASP A 69 -3.57 -0.89 -7.33
CA ASP A 69 -4.45 0.20 -7.73
C ASP A 69 -5.73 0.30 -6.92
N ARG A 70 -6.08 -0.77 -6.20
CA ARG A 70 -7.28 -0.84 -5.38
C ARG A 70 -7.25 0.21 -4.27
N LYS A 71 -8.42 0.79 -3.96
CA LYS A 71 -8.53 1.94 -3.07
C LYS A 71 -7.96 1.63 -1.69
N GLU A 72 -8.38 0.51 -1.11
CA GLU A 72 -7.97 0.04 0.21
C GLU A 72 -6.47 -0.28 0.30
N ILE A 73 -5.89 -0.82 -0.77
CA ILE A 73 -4.45 -1.09 -0.84
C ILE A 73 -3.68 0.23 -0.88
N LYS A 74 -4.11 1.18 -1.72
CA LYS A 74 -3.51 2.52 -1.75
C LYS A 74 -3.65 3.29 -0.44
N ASP A 75 -4.77 3.10 0.27
CA ASP A 75 -4.99 3.72 1.59
C ASP A 75 -3.98 3.15 2.61
N MET A 76 -3.80 1.83 2.65
CA MET A 76 -2.80 1.20 3.53
C MET A 76 -1.38 1.62 3.18
N LEU A 77 -1.03 1.64 1.89
CA LEU A 77 0.29 2.11 1.44
C LEU A 77 0.52 3.58 1.81
N ALA A 78 -0.50 4.44 1.76
CA ALA A 78 -0.37 5.82 2.19
C ALA A 78 -0.16 5.96 3.71
N TYR A 79 -0.82 5.13 4.53
CA TYR A 79 -0.47 5.05 5.96
C TYR A 79 0.99 4.68 6.15
N MET A 80 1.46 3.61 5.50
CA MET A 80 2.84 3.14 5.63
C MET A 80 3.85 4.20 5.15
N LYS A 81 3.56 4.88 4.02
CA LYS A 81 4.40 5.96 3.51
C LYS A 81 4.46 7.15 4.45
N LEU A 82 3.35 7.55 5.06
CA LEU A 82 3.34 8.65 6.03
C LEU A 82 4.08 8.28 7.33
N ILE A 83 3.96 7.02 7.76
CA ILE A 83 4.70 6.46 8.88
C ILE A 83 6.21 6.44 8.59
N ALA A 84 6.63 6.15 7.36
CA ALA A 84 8.04 6.24 6.99
C ALA A 84 8.48 7.71 6.85
N ASN A 85 7.71 8.52 6.13
CA ASN A 85 8.01 9.91 5.80
C ASN A 85 6.85 10.85 6.19
N PRO A 86 6.98 11.63 7.28
CA PRO A 86 5.92 12.52 7.74
C PRO A 86 5.73 13.75 6.82
N LYS A 87 6.64 13.97 5.88
CA LYS A 87 6.59 15.06 4.90
C LYS A 87 5.86 14.67 3.60
N ASP A 88 5.33 13.44 3.49
CA ASP A 88 4.57 13.01 2.32
C ASP A 88 3.15 13.60 2.32
N VAL A 89 3.02 14.78 1.70
CA VAL A 89 1.76 15.50 1.55
C VAL A 89 0.70 14.66 0.82
N VAL A 90 1.10 13.89 -0.20
CA VAL A 90 0.16 13.10 -1.02
C VAL A 90 -0.49 12.01 -0.19
N SER A 91 0.32 11.28 0.58
CA SER A 91 -0.17 10.26 1.49
C SER A 91 -0.99 10.87 2.62
N LEU A 92 -0.54 11.97 3.23
CA LEU A 92 -1.26 12.66 4.31
C LEU A 92 -2.68 13.06 3.86
N VAL A 93 -2.80 13.80 2.76
CA VAL A 93 -4.09 14.27 2.25
C VAL A 93 -5.02 13.10 1.88
N ARG A 94 -4.44 11.98 1.40
CA ARG A 94 -5.21 10.78 1.08
C ARG A 94 -5.87 10.16 2.31
N ILE A 95 -5.14 10.02 3.41
CA ILE A 95 -5.59 9.22 4.57
C ILE A 95 -6.10 10.02 5.75
N VAL A 96 -5.90 11.35 5.78
CA VAL A 96 -6.32 12.20 6.90
C VAL A 96 -7.81 12.06 7.24
N ASN A 97 -8.65 11.77 6.25
CA ASN A 97 -10.08 11.56 6.43
C ASN A 97 -10.54 10.14 6.08
N VAL A 98 -9.62 9.16 6.09
CA VAL A 98 -9.92 7.74 5.85
C VAL A 98 -9.35 6.90 6.99
N PRO A 99 -10.14 6.23 7.82
CA PRO A 99 -11.61 6.31 8.01
C PRO A 99 -12.13 7.74 8.24
N ARG A 100 -13.44 7.96 8.08
CA ARG A 100 -14.03 9.31 8.18
C ARG A 100 -13.72 9.97 9.54
N ARG A 101 -12.98 11.08 9.52
CA ARG A 101 -12.61 11.89 10.70
C ARG A 101 -13.24 13.27 10.74
N LYS A 102 -14.10 13.60 9.76
CA LYS A 102 -14.68 14.94 9.58
C LYS A 102 -13.60 16.03 9.40
N ILE A 103 -12.50 15.68 8.71
CA ILE A 103 -11.47 16.62 8.23
C ILE A 103 -11.74 16.82 6.74
N GLY A 104 -12.53 17.85 6.44
CA GLY A 104 -13.07 18.09 5.09
C GLY A 104 -12.23 19.04 4.25
N LYS A 105 -12.66 19.27 3.01
CA LYS A 105 -12.00 20.18 2.05
C LYS A 105 -11.76 21.59 2.62
N LEU A 106 -12.70 22.11 3.40
CA LEU A 106 -12.56 23.44 4.02
C LEU A 106 -11.39 23.50 5.02
N THR A 107 -11.20 22.44 5.81
CA THR A 107 -10.07 22.32 6.74
C THR A 107 -8.76 22.28 5.98
N ILE A 108 -8.68 21.47 4.91
CA ILE A 108 -7.49 21.38 4.07
C ILE A 108 -7.17 22.73 3.41
N ALA A 109 -8.17 23.41 2.86
CA ALA A 109 -7.99 24.73 2.24
C ALA A 109 -7.54 25.81 3.25
N ALA A 110 -8.04 25.76 4.49
CA ALA A 110 -7.58 26.65 5.55
C ALA A 110 -6.10 26.42 5.91
N ILE A 111 -5.67 25.16 5.97
CA ILE A 111 -4.26 24.77 6.19
C ILE A 111 -3.39 25.25 5.04
N GLU A 112 -3.80 25.03 3.78
CA GLU A 112 -3.08 25.52 2.60
C GLU A 112 -2.93 27.04 2.60
N LYS A 113 -4.00 27.77 2.94
CA LYS A 113 -3.98 29.23 3.02
C LYS A 113 -3.02 29.71 4.11
N TYR A 114 -3.01 29.07 5.27
CA TYR A 114 -2.08 29.37 6.35
C TYR A 114 -0.63 29.08 5.96
N ALA A 115 -0.39 27.94 5.33
CA ALA A 115 0.93 27.54 4.84
C ALA A 115 1.51 28.60 3.89
N ARG A 116 0.72 29.02 2.89
CA ARG A 116 1.12 30.06 1.93
C ARG A 116 1.40 31.41 2.59
N LYS A 117 0.55 31.83 3.54
CA LYS A 117 0.71 33.13 4.23
C LYS A 117 2.00 33.19 5.05
N ASN A 118 2.44 32.05 5.60
CA ASN A 118 3.58 31.98 6.52
C ASN A 118 4.84 31.37 5.89
N ASN A 119 4.88 31.19 4.55
CA ASN A 119 5.99 30.55 3.84
C ASN A 119 6.36 29.16 4.39
N MET A 120 5.35 28.37 4.77
CA MET A 120 5.49 27.00 5.26
C MET A 120 5.04 25.99 4.20
N THR A 121 5.56 24.77 4.29
CA THR A 121 5.00 23.62 3.58
C THR A 121 3.64 23.22 4.16
N PHE A 122 2.85 22.48 3.37
CA PHE A 122 1.55 21.98 3.85
C PHE A 122 1.68 21.13 5.12
N CYS A 123 2.67 20.22 5.18
CA CYS A 123 2.87 19.38 6.35
C CYS A 123 3.24 20.20 7.59
N GLU A 124 4.13 21.19 7.47
CA GLU A 124 4.48 22.06 8.60
C GLU A 124 3.26 22.81 9.14
N ALA A 125 2.44 23.38 8.27
CA ALA A 125 1.19 24.01 8.67
C ALA A 125 0.19 23.02 9.28
N PHE A 126 0.12 21.79 8.75
CA PHE A 126 -0.74 20.73 9.27
C PHE A 126 -0.35 20.34 10.72
N TYR A 127 0.95 20.19 10.98
CA TYR A 127 1.45 19.86 12.32
C TYR A 127 1.34 21.03 13.32
N ARG A 128 1.12 22.26 12.83
CA ARG A 128 0.79 23.45 13.62
C ARG A 128 -0.70 23.82 13.51
N GLY A 129 -1.55 22.81 13.40
CA GLY A 129 -3.00 23.00 13.20
C GLY A 129 -3.66 23.83 14.29
N ASP A 130 -3.13 23.78 15.51
CA ASP A 130 -3.56 24.55 16.67
C ASP A 130 -3.36 26.06 16.52
N GLU A 131 -2.32 26.49 15.81
CA GLU A 131 -2.01 27.90 15.53
C GLU A 131 -2.95 28.51 14.48
N ILE A 132 -3.61 27.70 13.64
CA ILE A 132 -4.38 28.20 12.49
C ILE A 132 -5.67 28.88 12.96
N PRO A 133 -5.85 30.21 12.79
CA PRO A 133 -7.02 30.91 13.33
C PRO A 133 -8.33 30.56 12.63
N LEU A 134 -8.26 30.17 11.35
CA LEU A 134 -9.42 29.80 10.53
C LEU A 134 -10.00 28.42 10.88
N LEU A 135 -9.30 27.60 11.67
CA LEU A 135 -9.78 26.29 12.08
C LEU A 135 -10.65 26.41 13.33
N SER A 136 -11.81 25.77 13.29
CA SER A 136 -12.64 25.62 14.49
C SER A 136 -11.93 24.73 15.52
N ARG A 137 -12.25 24.91 16.80
CA ARG A 137 -11.73 24.06 17.89
C ARG A 137 -11.88 22.56 17.60
N GLY A 138 -13.05 22.15 17.11
CA GLY A 138 -13.30 20.75 16.77
C GLY A 138 -12.49 20.25 15.57
N ALA A 139 -12.07 21.12 14.64
CA ALA A 139 -11.16 20.75 13.56
C ALA A 139 -9.73 20.54 14.09
N LYS A 140 -9.26 21.45 14.96
CA LYS A 140 -7.96 21.34 15.64
C LYS A 140 -7.84 20.03 16.42
N GLU A 141 -8.83 19.74 17.27
CA GLU A 141 -8.87 18.50 18.06
C GLU A 141 -8.83 17.22 17.20
N ARG A 142 -9.43 17.23 16.00
CA ARG A 142 -9.39 16.08 15.07
C ARG A 142 -8.02 15.93 14.41
N ILE A 143 -7.39 17.05 14.06
CA ILE A 143 -6.03 17.07 13.51
C ILE A 143 -5.06 16.56 14.56
N ASP A 144 -5.12 17.07 15.79
CA ASP A 144 -4.24 16.64 16.88
C ASP A 144 -4.38 15.14 17.16
N LYS A 145 -5.62 14.62 17.22
CA LYS A 145 -5.86 13.17 17.35
C LYS A 145 -5.25 12.37 16.21
N PHE A 146 -5.32 12.87 14.97
CA PHE A 146 -4.70 12.20 13.83
C PHE A 146 -3.17 12.25 13.90
N ILE A 147 -2.57 13.38 14.28
CA ILE A 147 -1.13 13.52 14.48
C ILE A 147 -0.64 12.52 15.54
N SER A 148 -1.30 12.47 16.69
CA SER A 148 -0.96 11.54 17.77
C SER A 148 -1.09 10.08 17.34
N LEU A 149 -2.12 9.76 16.54
CA LEU A 149 -2.31 8.41 15.99
C LEU A 149 -1.16 8.01 15.06
N ILE A 150 -0.73 8.91 14.17
CA ILE A 150 0.41 8.64 13.28
C ILE A 150 1.71 8.55 14.08
N ALA A 151 1.91 9.39 15.10
CA ALA A 151 3.08 9.32 15.98
C ALA A 151 3.17 7.97 16.71
N ASP A 152 2.05 7.46 17.23
CA ASP A 152 1.96 6.13 17.85
C ASP A 152 2.35 5.02 16.86
N PHE A 153 1.85 5.08 15.62
CA PHE A 153 2.24 4.10 14.59
C PHE A 153 3.72 4.18 14.22
N ARG A 154 4.29 5.39 14.18
CA ARG A 154 5.73 5.60 13.92
C ARG A 154 6.58 4.99 15.01
N SER A 155 6.27 5.25 16.28
CA SER A 155 6.99 4.66 17.41
C SER A 155 6.88 3.14 17.39
N PHE A 156 5.68 2.60 17.13
CA PHE A 156 5.48 1.15 17.04
C PHE A 156 6.28 0.52 15.88
N ALA A 157 6.40 1.20 14.75
CA ALA A 157 7.12 0.71 13.58
C ALA A 157 8.66 0.67 13.75
N LEU A 158 9.21 1.29 14.81
CA LEU A 158 10.66 1.23 15.08
C LEU A 158 11.12 -0.16 15.53
N GLU A 159 10.24 -0.93 16.17
CA GLU A 159 10.59 -2.20 16.82
C GLU A 159 9.76 -3.39 16.30
N ARG A 160 8.88 -3.17 15.33
CA ARG A 160 7.86 -4.13 14.91
C ARG A 160 7.86 -4.34 13.41
N GLY A 161 7.42 -5.52 12.99
CA GLY A 161 7.24 -5.83 11.58
C GLY A 161 6.19 -4.93 10.92
N VAL A 162 6.38 -4.64 9.64
CA VAL A 162 5.40 -4.08 8.71
C VAL A 162 4.03 -4.78 8.83
N GLY A 163 3.99 -6.11 8.95
CA GLY A 163 2.77 -6.88 9.12
C GLY A 163 2.04 -6.59 10.44
N GLU A 164 2.78 -6.32 11.51
CA GLU A 164 2.20 -5.90 12.81
C GLU A 164 1.71 -4.46 12.76
N VAL A 165 2.46 -3.56 12.12
CA VAL A 165 2.08 -2.16 11.91
C VAL A 165 0.76 -2.07 11.14
N LEU A 166 0.59 -2.85 10.06
CA LEU A 166 -0.66 -2.91 9.29
C LEU A 166 -1.85 -3.33 10.17
N GLN A 167 -1.69 -4.38 10.98
CA GLN A 167 -2.75 -4.84 11.88
C GLN A 167 -3.10 -3.78 12.94
N LYS A 168 -2.09 -3.07 13.48
CA LYS A 168 -2.32 -1.95 14.41
C LYS A 168 -3.08 -0.82 13.72
N ILE A 169 -2.71 -0.44 12.49
CA ILE A 169 -3.45 0.54 11.69
C ILE A 169 -4.92 0.13 11.57
N TRP A 170 -5.21 -1.12 11.19
CA TRP A 170 -6.58 -1.61 11.02
C TRP A 170 -7.43 -1.46 12.29
N ARG A 171 -6.85 -1.83 13.45
CA ARG A 171 -7.52 -1.79 14.74
C ARG A 171 -7.75 -0.36 15.23
N GLU A 172 -6.69 0.44 15.31
CA GLU A 172 -6.73 1.77 15.93
C GLU A 172 -7.43 2.81 15.06
N THR A 173 -7.34 2.70 13.73
CA THR A 173 -8.11 3.57 12.84
C THR A 173 -9.59 3.17 12.74
N GLY A 174 -9.90 1.91 13.00
CA GLY A 174 -11.22 1.33 12.79
C GLY A 174 -11.54 1.02 11.32
N TYR A 175 -10.53 1.00 10.43
CA TYR A 175 -10.73 0.78 8.99
C TYR A 175 -11.46 -0.53 8.68
N MET A 176 -11.03 -1.64 9.29
CA MET A 176 -11.68 -2.94 9.09
C MET A 176 -13.10 -2.95 9.63
N ARG A 177 -13.31 -2.33 10.81
CA ARG A 177 -14.64 -2.22 11.43
C ARG A 177 -15.62 -1.41 10.57
N GLU A 178 -15.17 -0.39 9.85
CA GLU A 178 -16.01 0.37 8.92
C GLU A 178 -16.47 -0.53 7.76
N LEU A 179 -15.57 -1.30 7.16
CA LEU A 179 -15.91 -2.26 6.09
C LEU A 179 -16.83 -3.38 6.58
N GLU A 180 -16.57 -3.94 7.75
CA GLU A 180 -17.41 -4.99 8.34
C GLU A 180 -18.83 -4.50 8.60
N ARG A 181 -18.97 -3.23 9.02
CA ARG A 181 -20.29 -2.60 9.21
C ARG A 181 -21.00 -2.27 7.90
N GLU A 182 -20.28 -1.97 6.83
CA GLU A 182 -20.89 -1.78 5.51
C GLU A 182 -21.59 -3.07 5.04
N ASN A 183 -21.03 -4.24 5.36
CA ASN A 183 -21.62 -5.58 5.13
C ASN A 183 -22.16 -5.80 3.70
N THR A 184 -21.48 -5.23 2.70
CA THR A 184 -21.78 -5.43 1.28
C THR A 184 -20.79 -6.41 0.65
N ILE A 185 -21.14 -7.00 -0.49
CA ILE A 185 -20.23 -7.84 -1.29
C ILE A 185 -18.94 -7.06 -1.62
N GLU A 186 -19.07 -5.77 -1.94
CA GLU A 186 -17.91 -4.91 -2.22
C GLU A 186 -17.02 -4.73 -0.97
N ALA A 187 -17.61 -4.50 0.20
CA ALA A 187 -16.86 -4.38 1.45
C ALA A 187 -16.15 -5.68 1.83
N LEU A 188 -16.80 -6.83 1.65
CA LEU A 188 -16.18 -8.15 1.85
C LEU A 188 -14.99 -8.36 0.91
N ASN A 189 -15.13 -8.02 -0.37
CA ASN A 189 -14.02 -8.08 -1.33
C ASN A 189 -12.84 -7.16 -0.91
N ARG A 190 -13.12 -5.98 -0.35
CA ARG A 190 -12.08 -5.06 0.15
C ARG A 190 -11.37 -5.64 1.38
N ILE A 191 -12.11 -6.29 2.28
CA ILE A 191 -11.56 -7.01 3.44
C ILE A 191 -10.62 -8.14 2.98
N GLU A 192 -11.03 -8.92 1.98
CA GLU A 192 -10.19 -9.97 1.41
C GLU A 192 -8.90 -9.40 0.84
N ASN A 193 -8.96 -8.31 0.06
CA ASN A 193 -7.76 -7.65 -0.48
C ASN A 193 -6.80 -7.17 0.64
N LEU A 194 -7.34 -6.67 1.75
CA LEU A 194 -6.53 -6.24 2.89
C LEU A 194 -5.87 -7.41 3.62
N LYS A 195 -6.59 -8.50 3.86
CA LYS A 195 -6.02 -9.74 4.42
C LYS A 195 -4.90 -10.25 3.52
N GLU A 196 -5.11 -10.16 2.21
CA GLU A 196 -4.15 -10.60 1.22
C GLU A 196 -2.89 -9.71 1.23
N LEU A 197 -3.03 -8.39 1.38
CA LEU A 197 -1.90 -7.48 1.61
C LEU A 197 -1.07 -7.90 2.83
N LEU A 198 -1.72 -8.27 3.94
CA LEU A 198 -1.02 -8.74 5.14
C LEU A 198 -0.23 -10.02 4.88
N THR A 199 -0.79 -10.99 4.14
CA THR A 199 -0.06 -12.19 3.73
C THR A 199 1.22 -11.85 2.95
N VAL A 200 1.15 -10.97 1.95
CA VAL A 200 2.34 -10.52 1.17
C VAL A 200 3.37 -9.86 2.07
N THR A 201 2.91 -9.08 3.04
CA THR A 201 3.79 -8.34 3.94
C THR A 201 4.58 -9.28 4.84
N ARG A 202 3.92 -10.32 5.38
CA ARG A 202 4.57 -11.35 6.20
C ARG A 202 5.55 -12.20 5.39
N GLU A 203 5.17 -12.62 4.19
CA GLU A 203 6.08 -13.35 3.29
C GLU A 203 7.33 -12.54 2.94
N TYR A 204 7.22 -11.21 2.84
CA TYR A 204 8.34 -10.32 2.61
C TYR A 204 9.26 -10.25 3.84
N GLU A 205 8.70 -10.16 5.04
CA GLU A 205 9.44 -10.14 6.31
C GLU A 205 10.20 -11.45 6.54
N GLU A 206 9.56 -12.60 6.31
CA GLU A 206 10.18 -13.92 6.45
C GLU A 206 11.40 -14.05 5.53
N LYS A 207 11.29 -13.59 4.27
CA LYS A 207 12.43 -13.58 3.34
C LYS A 207 13.53 -12.64 3.80
N ALA A 208 13.19 -11.41 4.20
CA ALA A 208 14.17 -10.44 4.67
C ALA A 208 14.93 -10.94 5.93
N ALA A 209 14.24 -11.65 6.83
CA ALA A 209 14.86 -12.28 7.99
C ALA A 209 15.83 -13.40 7.58
N VAL A 210 15.46 -14.25 6.63
CA VAL A 210 16.33 -15.32 6.11
C VAL A 210 17.57 -14.75 5.41
N ASP A 211 17.43 -13.69 4.60
CA ASP A 211 18.54 -13.05 3.90
C ASP A 211 19.52 -12.38 4.90
N ASN A 212 19.01 -11.78 5.98
CA ASN A 212 19.82 -11.21 7.06
C ASN A 212 20.56 -12.27 7.89
N ILE A 213 20.00 -13.48 8.04
CA ILE A 213 20.70 -14.59 8.72
C ILE A 213 21.79 -15.17 7.81
N SER A 214 21.51 -15.30 6.51
CA SER A 214 22.42 -15.88 5.51
C SER A 214 23.70 -15.05 5.31
N THR A 215 23.60 -13.72 5.47
CA THR A 215 24.73 -12.79 5.37
C THR A 215 25.62 -12.77 6.62
N VAL A 216 25.12 -13.22 7.77
CA VAL A 216 25.91 -13.35 9.01
C VAL A 216 26.70 -14.67 9.05
N SER A 217 26.19 -15.74 8.42
CA SER A 217 26.82 -17.07 8.43
C SER A 217 27.91 -17.28 7.37
N THR A 218 28.22 -16.28 6.54
CA THR A 218 29.27 -16.36 5.50
C THR A 218 30.50 -15.49 5.80
N GLY A 219 30.62 -15.01 7.05
CA GLY A 219 31.69 -14.13 7.51
C GLY A 219 32.67 -14.76 8.51
N ASP A 220 32.92 -16.07 8.44
CA ASP A 220 34.00 -16.76 9.15
C ASP A 220 34.97 -17.45 8.17
#